data_AF-A0A5J4VYN1-F1
#
_entry.id   AF-A0A5J4VYN1-F1
#
_cell.length_a   1.000
_cell.length_b   1.000
_cell.length_c   1.000
_cell.angle_alpha   90.00
_cell.angle_beta   90.00
_cell.angle_gamma   90.00
#
_symmetry.space_group_name_H-M   'P 1'
#
loop_
_entity.id
_entity.type
_entity.pdbx_description
1 polymer ?
#
loop_
_entity_poly.entity_id
_entity_poly.type
_entity_poly.pdbx_seq_one_letter_code
_entity_poly.pdbx_strand_id
1 'polypeptide(L)'
;MKRRSKKALNKLNQNRRIIEVKSCEKLKSIFSEELNKEIKYRIVAKLKEKEVKYLNPQFVIPKAGGKFRKMLDCREVNKATEQLYFKIDGIKEIMQVIQLKDFATKIDLEATYHQIKVIERMSRYFEFRYEGHDCVFKDLPFGYMRNPFIFYKPLKVEIKAIREQVGVRLVTYMEFLLLLEQDRRALDEDTV
;
A
#
# COMPACT_ATOMS: atom_id res chain seq x y z
N MET A 1 -26.40 9.87 1.82
CA MET A 1 -25.07 9.26 2.09
C MET A 1 -23.99 10.26 2.59
N LYS A 2 -23.98 11.53 2.17
CA LYS A 2 -22.97 12.57 2.56
C LYS A 2 -22.85 12.91 4.08
N ARG A 3 -23.85 12.64 4.91
CA ARG A 3 -23.87 13.03 6.34
C ARG A 3 -22.97 12.17 7.26
N ARG A 4 -22.75 10.88 6.94
CA ARG A 4 -21.92 9.97 7.77
C ARG A 4 -20.42 10.28 7.67
N SER A 5 -19.91 10.54 6.47
CA SER A 5 -18.50 10.91 6.23
C SER A 5 -18.11 12.22 6.94
N LYS A 6 -18.97 13.24 6.90
CA LYS A 6 -18.69 14.54 7.54
C LYS A 6 -18.61 14.45 9.08
N LYS A 7 -19.47 13.64 9.70
CA LYS A 7 -19.44 13.36 11.14
C LYS A 7 -18.19 12.57 11.55
N ALA A 8 -17.81 11.57 10.76
CA ALA A 8 -16.60 10.78 10.99
C ALA A 8 -15.32 11.61 10.83
N LEU A 9 -15.25 12.45 9.80
CA LEU A 9 -14.12 13.38 9.58
C LEU A 9 -14.01 14.41 10.72
N ASN A 10 -15.13 14.97 11.18
CA ASN A 10 -15.14 15.87 12.34
C ASN A 10 -14.64 15.16 13.61
N LYS A 11 -15.06 13.91 13.84
CA LYS A 11 -14.57 13.10 14.95
C LYS A 11 -13.06 12.84 14.84
N LEU A 12 -12.56 12.52 13.64
CA LEU A 12 -11.14 12.31 13.39
C LEU A 12 -10.32 13.58 13.68
N ASN A 13 -10.80 14.74 13.22
CA ASN A 13 -10.15 16.04 13.43
C ASN A 13 -10.13 16.47 14.91
N GLN A 14 -11.06 15.99 15.73
CA GLN A 14 -11.14 16.31 17.16
C GLN A 14 -10.33 15.33 18.03
N ASN A 15 -10.00 14.15 17.52
CA ASN A 15 -9.46 13.06 18.32
C ASN A 15 -7.93 12.99 18.20
N ARG A 16 -7.21 13.78 18.99
CA ARG A 16 -5.72 13.80 19.04
C ARG A 16 -5.14 12.67 19.90
N ARG A 17 -5.64 11.44 19.74
CA ARG A 17 -5.20 10.32 20.59
C ARG A 17 -3.77 9.91 20.23
N ILE A 18 -2.92 9.84 21.25
CA ILE A 18 -1.60 9.22 21.15
C ILE A 18 -1.77 7.76 21.56
N ILE A 19 -1.49 6.83 20.64
CA ILE A 19 -1.49 5.40 20.95
C ILE A 19 -0.07 4.91 20.73
N GLU A 20 0.66 4.74 21.83
CA GLU A 20 1.99 4.18 21.83
C GLU A 20 1.89 2.65 21.87
N VAL A 21 2.42 1.99 20.84
CA VAL A 21 2.41 0.53 20.77
C VAL A 21 3.61 0.00 21.53
N LYS A 22 3.37 -0.63 22.68
CA LYS A 22 4.39 -1.38 23.42
C LYS A 22 4.76 -2.63 22.62
N SER A 23 5.99 -2.72 22.14
CA SER A 23 6.50 -3.92 21.45
C SER A 23 7.73 -4.51 22.17
N CYS A 24 7.93 -5.81 22.03
CA CYS A 24 9.15 -6.52 22.43
C CYS A 24 10.37 -5.96 21.66
N GLU A 25 11.57 -6.05 22.25
CA GLU A 25 12.84 -5.54 21.69
C GLU A 25 13.09 -5.99 20.25
N LYS A 26 12.81 -7.25 19.93
CA LYS A 26 12.94 -7.78 18.56
C LYS A 26 12.07 -7.03 17.54
N LEU A 27 10.86 -6.63 17.93
CA LEU A 27 9.98 -5.87 17.04
C LEU A 27 10.43 -4.41 16.90
N LYS A 28 11.04 -3.84 17.96
CA LYS A 28 11.61 -2.49 17.91
C LYS A 28 12.77 -2.42 16.92
N SER A 29 13.68 -3.41 16.92
CA SER A 29 14.80 -3.41 15.97
C SER A 29 14.34 -3.47 14.51
N ILE A 30 13.41 -4.39 14.21
CA ILE A 30 12.81 -4.52 12.87
C ILE A 30 12.14 -3.20 12.46
N PHE A 31 11.41 -2.58 13.38
CA PHE A 31 10.73 -1.32 13.11
C PHE A 31 11.72 -0.19 12.83
N SER A 32 12.75 -0.03 13.67
CA SER A 32 13.79 1.00 13.52
C SER A 32 14.52 0.86 12.19
N GLU A 33 14.89 -0.37 11.80
CA GLU A 33 15.51 -0.66 10.51
C GLU A 33 14.61 -0.21 9.33
N GLU A 34 13.33 -0.55 9.38
CA GLU A 34 12.40 -0.21 8.30
C GLU A 34 12.09 1.29 8.26
N LEU A 35 11.92 1.94 9.41
CA LEU A 35 11.76 3.40 9.49
C LEU A 35 12.97 4.14 8.92
N ASN A 36 14.19 3.69 9.22
CA ASN A 36 15.40 4.30 8.69
C ASN A 36 15.47 4.21 7.16
N LYS A 37 15.06 3.07 6.57
CA LYS A 37 14.95 2.94 5.12
C LYS A 37 13.91 3.91 4.55
N GLU A 38 12.72 3.96 5.13
CA GLU A 38 11.65 4.86 4.67
C GLU A 38 12.04 6.35 4.74
N ILE A 39 12.76 6.76 5.80
CA ILE A 39 13.31 8.11 5.90
C ILE A 39 14.37 8.35 4.82
N LYS A 40 15.30 7.41 4.62
CA LYS A 40 16.34 7.48 3.59
C LYS A 40 15.72 7.64 2.18
N TYR A 41 14.67 6.89 1.88
CA TYR A 41 13.95 6.93 0.61
C TYR A 41 12.92 8.06 0.52
N ARG A 42 12.81 8.92 1.55
CA ARG A 42 11.87 10.05 1.62
C ARG A 42 10.39 9.64 1.52
N ILE A 43 10.09 8.40 1.88
CA ILE A 43 8.73 7.85 2.08
C ILE A 43 8.13 8.44 3.35
N VAL A 44 8.95 8.63 4.37
CA VAL A 44 8.60 9.26 5.66
C VAL A 44 9.48 10.48 5.90
N ALA A 45 8.89 11.51 6.50
CA ALA A 45 9.61 12.68 7.00
C ALA A 45 9.38 12.86 8.50
N LYS A 46 10.40 13.33 9.22
CA LYS A 46 10.25 13.78 10.62
C LYS A 46 9.52 15.12 10.65
N LEU A 47 8.59 15.27 11.59
CA LEU A 47 7.85 16.50 11.85
C LEU A 47 8.46 17.27 13.01
N LYS A 48 8.20 18.58 13.07
CA LYS A 48 8.42 19.36 14.29
C LYS A 48 7.23 19.16 15.23
N GLU A 49 7.46 19.07 16.55
CA GLU A 49 6.42 18.71 17.56
C GLU A 49 5.11 19.52 17.45
N LYS A 50 5.15 20.77 16.97
CA LYS A 50 3.97 21.64 16.84
C LYS A 50 3.14 21.39 15.56
N GLU A 51 3.60 20.53 14.66
CA GLU A 51 2.95 20.32 13.35
C GLU A 51 1.94 19.16 13.37
N VAL A 52 1.96 18.33 14.41
CA VAL A 52 1.14 17.12 14.51
C VAL A 52 -0.33 17.43 14.76
N LYS A 53 -1.20 16.75 14.02
CA LYS A 53 -2.66 16.85 14.10
C LYS A 53 -3.29 15.54 14.53
N TYR A 54 -2.78 14.40 14.06
CA TYR A 54 -3.41 13.09 14.31
C TYR A 54 -2.40 11.94 14.25
N LEU A 55 -2.13 11.32 15.41
CA LEU A 55 -1.19 10.20 15.49
C LEU A 55 -1.90 8.86 15.35
N ASN A 56 -1.45 8.07 14.38
CA ASN A 56 -1.88 6.69 14.21
C ASN A 56 -0.92 5.74 14.93
N PRO A 57 -1.42 4.68 15.59
CA PRO A 57 -0.59 3.59 16.02
C PRO A 57 0.09 2.89 14.84
N GLN A 58 1.16 2.17 15.13
CA GLN A 58 1.88 1.37 14.14
C GLN A 58 2.15 -0.03 14.66
N PHE A 59 2.21 -0.97 13.74
CA PHE A 59 2.48 -2.37 14.07
C PHE A 59 3.25 -3.04 12.95
N VAL A 60 3.79 -4.21 13.24
CA VAL A 60 4.54 -5.02 12.30
C VAL A 60 3.79 -6.33 12.09
N ILE A 61 3.65 -6.76 10.84
CA ILE A 61 3.11 -8.07 10.48
C ILE A 61 4.20 -8.94 9.85
N PRO A 62 4.21 -10.26 10.10
CA PRO A 62 5.11 -11.18 9.39
C PRO A 62 4.67 -11.31 7.91
N LYS A 63 5.66 -11.41 7.01
CA LYS A 63 5.50 -11.74 5.59
C LYS A 63 6.17 -13.09 5.31
N ALA A 64 5.77 -13.74 4.22
CA ALA A 64 6.44 -14.93 3.71
C ALA A 64 7.96 -14.72 3.56
N GLY A 65 8.73 -15.79 3.78
CA GLY A 65 10.19 -15.74 3.72
C GLY A 65 10.86 -15.09 4.92
N GLY A 66 10.20 -15.05 6.09
CA GLY A 66 10.77 -14.51 7.33
C GLY A 66 10.91 -12.99 7.35
N LYS A 67 10.36 -12.30 6.36
CA LYS A 67 10.35 -10.83 6.27
C LYS A 67 9.26 -10.26 7.16
N PHE A 68 9.34 -8.97 7.42
CA PHE A 68 8.35 -8.23 8.20
C PHE A 68 7.89 -7.00 7.43
N ARG A 69 6.67 -6.54 7.72
CA ARG A 69 6.11 -5.32 7.13
C ARG A 69 5.61 -4.40 8.22
N LYS A 70 6.14 -3.17 8.21
CA LYS A 70 5.60 -2.09 9.02
C LYS A 70 4.27 -1.61 8.42
N MET A 71 3.28 -1.41 9.27
CA MET A 71 1.94 -0.93 8.90
C MET A 71 1.53 0.25 9.78
N LEU A 72 0.76 1.15 9.17
CA LEU A 72 0.07 2.23 9.87
C LEU A 72 -1.35 1.79 10.18
N ASP A 73 -1.79 1.91 11.43
CA ASP A 73 -3.16 1.63 11.82
C ASP A 73 -4.11 2.73 11.34
N CYS A 74 -4.57 2.59 10.10
CA CYS A 74 -5.47 3.53 9.47
C CYS A 74 -6.95 3.25 9.79
N ARG A 75 -7.31 2.45 10.81
CA ARG A 75 -8.73 2.06 11.05
C ARG A 75 -9.67 3.26 11.17
N GLU A 76 -9.29 4.28 11.93
CA GLU A 76 -10.11 5.48 12.09
C GLU A 76 -10.11 6.37 10.83
N VAL A 77 -8.96 6.46 10.16
CA VAL A 77 -8.84 7.16 8.86
C VAL A 77 -9.75 6.49 7.82
N ASN A 78 -9.76 5.17 7.76
CA ASN A 78 -10.58 4.37 6.86
C ASN A 78 -12.08 4.56 7.15
N LYS A 79 -12.50 4.63 8.42
CA LYS A 79 -13.90 4.95 8.78
C LYS A 79 -14.34 6.35 8.32
N ALA A 80 -13.43 7.32 8.32
CA ALA A 80 -13.70 8.68 7.85
C ALA A 80 -13.59 8.83 6.32
N THR A 81 -12.92 7.88 5.68
CA THR A 81 -12.71 7.84 4.23
C THR A 81 -13.96 7.32 3.53
N GLU A 82 -14.40 8.01 2.49
CA GLU A 82 -15.49 7.52 1.66
C GLU A 82 -15.04 6.26 0.90
N GLN A 83 -15.81 5.19 1.06
CA GLN A 83 -15.59 3.94 0.36
C GLN A 83 -15.88 4.10 -1.13
N LEU A 84 -14.92 3.67 -1.96
CA LEU A 84 -15.07 3.63 -3.40
C LEU A 84 -15.26 2.17 -3.83
N TYR A 85 -16.33 1.92 -4.59
CA TYR A 85 -16.55 0.63 -5.22
C TYR A 85 -15.92 0.66 -6.61
N PHE A 86 -15.09 -0.33 -6.92
CA PHE A 86 -14.49 -0.50 -8.24
C PHE A 86 -14.49 -1.97 -8.62
N LYS A 87 -14.61 -2.25 -9.91
CA LYS A 87 -14.57 -3.62 -10.44
C LYS A 87 -13.11 -4.01 -10.70
N ILE A 88 -12.65 -5.01 -9.97
CA ILE A 88 -11.43 -5.76 -10.31
C ILE A 88 -11.83 -6.86 -11.29
N ASP A 89 -10.94 -7.22 -12.21
CA ASP A 89 -11.17 -8.36 -13.09
C ASP A 89 -11.41 -9.62 -12.25
N GLY A 90 -12.53 -10.28 -12.52
CA GLY A 90 -12.91 -11.49 -11.82
C GLY A 90 -12.13 -12.69 -12.33
N ILE A 91 -12.29 -13.82 -11.62
CA ILE A 91 -11.66 -15.09 -12.00
C ILE A 91 -12.03 -15.49 -13.45
N LYS A 92 -13.27 -15.22 -13.88
CA LYS A 92 -13.72 -15.54 -15.24
C LYS A 92 -12.94 -14.78 -16.30
N GLU A 93 -12.76 -13.47 -16.11
CA GLU A 93 -11.97 -12.62 -17.01
C GLU A 93 -10.49 -13.06 -17.04
N ILE A 94 -9.95 -13.48 -15.91
CA ILE A 94 -8.58 -14.01 -15.79
C ILE A 94 -8.43 -15.34 -16.54
N MET A 95 -9.39 -16.26 -16.39
CA MET A 95 -9.38 -17.57 -17.05
C MET A 95 -9.47 -17.49 -18.58
N GLN A 96 -9.90 -16.35 -19.15
CA GLN A 96 -9.88 -16.14 -20.60
C GLN A 96 -8.47 -15.89 -21.15
N VAL A 97 -7.52 -15.50 -20.29
CA VAL A 97 -6.13 -15.21 -20.69
C VAL A 97 -5.20 -16.38 -20.38
N ILE A 98 -5.46 -17.09 -19.28
CA ILE A 98 -4.68 -18.26 -18.85
C ILE A 98 -4.92 -19.42 -19.82
N GLN A 99 -3.85 -20.09 -20.20
CA GLN A 99 -3.85 -21.31 -20.99
C GLN A 99 -3.38 -22.50 -20.15
N LEU A 100 -3.80 -23.70 -20.56
CA LEU A 100 -3.37 -24.94 -19.91
C LEU A 100 -1.83 -25.06 -20.03
N LYS A 101 -1.14 -25.40 -18.93
CA LYS A 101 0.33 -25.51 -18.83
C LYS A 101 1.11 -24.19 -18.84
N ASP A 102 0.44 -23.05 -18.59
CA ASP A 102 1.17 -21.79 -18.37
C ASP A 102 2.16 -21.89 -17.21
N PHE A 103 3.39 -21.44 -17.47
CA PHE A 103 4.29 -20.94 -16.45
C PHE A 103 3.92 -19.49 -16.13
N ALA A 104 4.18 -19.05 -14.89
CA ALA A 104 3.84 -17.72 -14.46
C ALA A 104 4.95 -17.09 -13.61
N THR A 105 5.34 -15.87 -13.96
CA THR A 105 6.15 -15.03 -13.08
C THR A 105 5.25 -14.06 -12.35
N LYS A 106 5.31 -14.11 -11.02
CA LYS A 106 4.55 -13.24 -10.14
C LYS A 106 5.38 -12.00 -9.79
N ILE A 107 4.90 -10.85 -10.24
CA ILE A 107 5.44 -9.54 -9.89
C ILE A 107 4.62 -8.98 -8.72
N ASP A 108 5.29 -8.77 -7.59
CA ASP A 108 4.70 -8.17 -6.39
C ASP A 108 4.66 -6.64 -6.51
N LEU A 109 3.45 -6.10 -6.64
CA LEU A 109 3.24 -4.66 -6.78
C LEU A 109 3.01 -3.98 -5.44
N GLU A 110 2.98 -4.69 -4.32
CA GLU A 110 2.61 -4.10 -3.03
C GLU A 110 3.61 -3.03 -2.56
N ALA A 111 4.90 -3.15 -2.92
CA ALA A 111 5.90 -2.12 -2.63
C ALA A 111 5.70 -0.80 -3.40
N THR A 112 4.88 -0.80 -4.47
CA THR A 112 4.64 0.39 -5.30
C THR A 112 3.79 1.44 -4.59
N TYR A 113 3.08 1.11 -3.51
CA TYR A 113 2.33 2.11 -2.73
C TYR A 113 3.24 3.22 -2.21
N HIS A 114 4.46 2.89 -1.83
CA HIS A 114 5.48 3.84 -1.41
C HIS A 114 6.05 4.69 -2.55
N GLN A 115 5.61 4.50 -3.79
CA GLN A 115 5.95 5.37 -4.92
C GLN A 115 4.87 6.44 -5.18
N ILE A 116 3.68 6.29 -4.56
CA ILE A 116 2.56 7.20 -4.76
C ILE A 116 2.54 8.26 -3.66
N LYS A 117 2.78 9.51 -4.05
CA LYS A 117 2.77 10.66 -3.14
C LYS A 117 1.40 10.90 -2.54
N VAL A 118 1.38 11.11 -1.23
CA VAL A 118 0.21 11.60 -0.50
C VAL A 118 0.06 13.09 -0.74
N ILE A 119 -1.14 13.51 -1.16
CA ILE A 119 -1.46 14.92 -1.29
C ILE A 119 -1.36 15.63 0.07
N GLU A 120 -0.84 16.86 0.08
CA GLU A 120 -0.49 17.58 1.32
C GLU A 120 -1.66 17.74 2.31
N ARG A 121 -2.90 17.92 1.81
CA ARG A 121 -4.08 18.01 2.70
C ARG A 121 -4.37 16.71 3.46
N MET A 122 -3.92 15.56 2.93
CA MET A 122 -4.15 14.24 3.52
C MET A 122 -3.00 13.73 4.38
N SER A 123 -1.78 14.24 4.20
CA SER A 123 -0.58 13.77 4.93
C SER A 123 -0.78 13.81 6.45
N ARG A 124 -1.50 14.81 6.95
CA ARG A 124 -1.85 14.98 8.37
C ARG A 124 -2.62 13.80 9.00
N TYR A 125 -3.24 12.95 8.19
CA TYR A 125 -3.96 11.76 8.66
C TYR A 125 -3.09 10.51 8.68
N PHE A 126 -1.84 10.62 8.22
CA PHE A 126 -0.85 9.55 8.20
C PHE A 126 0.38 9.89 9.04
N GLU A 127 0.18 10.67 10.10
CA GLU A 127 1.23 10.96 11.09
C GLU A 127 1.27 9.84 12.12
N PHE A 128 2.45 9.63 12.71
CA PHE A 128 2.71 8.64 13.74
C PHE A 128 3.88 9.07 14.62
N ARG A 129 3.99 8.47 15.80
CA ARG A 129 5.08 8.72 16.74
C ARG A 129 5.87 7.45 16.97
N TYR A 130 7.19 7.55 16.91
CA TYR A 130 8.10 6.48 17.24
C TYR A 130 9.24 7.00 18.11
N GLU A 131 9.44 6.40 19.29
CA GLU A 131 10.48 6.77 20.26
C GLU A 131 10.54 8.29 20.54
N GLY A 132 9.38 8.91 20.77
CA GLY A 132 9.27 10.35 21.05
C GLY A 132 9.37 11.25 19.82
N HIS A 133 9.69 10.71 18.64
CA HIS A 133 9.77 11.48 17.40
C HIS A 133 8.50 11.37 16.56
N ASP A 134 7.94 12.52 16.19
CA ASP A 134 6.81 12.60 15.28
C ASP A 134 7.26 12.50 13.82
N CYS A 135 6.53 11.70 13.06
CA CYS A 135 6.80 11.42 11.67
C CYS A 135 5.51 11.50 10.84
N VAL A 136 5.65 11.71 9.54
CA VAL A 136 4.55 11.71 8.58
C VAL A 136 4.93 10.92 7.33
N PHE A 137 3.99 10.13 6.83
CA PHE A 137 4.10 9.51 5.52
C PHE A 137 3.92 10.55 4.40
N LYS A 138 4.93 10.66 3.53
CA LYS A 138 4.90 11.43 2.28
C LYS A 138 4.37 10.62 1.11
N ASP A 139 4.56 9.30 1.14
CA ASP A 139 3.99 8.34 0.19
C ASP A 139 2.93 7.46 0.88
N LEU A 140 2.08 6.76 0.12
CA LEU A 140 0.96 6.02 0.72
C LEU A 140 1.46 4.97 1.73
N PRO A 141 0.96 4.99 2.97
CA PRO A 141 1.30 3.96 3.95
C PRO A 141 0.51 2.68 3.70
N PHE A 142 1.07 1.55 4.15
CA PHE A 142 0.28 0.32 4.30
C PHE A 142 -0.83 0.51 5.34
N GLY A 143 -1.99 -0.10 5.07
CA GLY A 143 -3.17 -0.04 5.94
C GLY A 143 -4.25 0.94 5.48
N TYR A 144 -3.95 1.85 4.55
CA TYR A 144 -4.94 2.76 4.01
C TYR A 144 -5.87 2.07 2.98
N MET A 145 -7.18 2.17 3.20
CA MET A 145 -8.16 1.38 2.45
C MET A 145 -8.26 1.71 0.95
N ARG A 146 -7.81 2.91 0.52
CA ARG A 146 -7.87 3.29 -0.90
C ARG A 146 -6.66 2.84 -1.70
N ASN A 147 -5.62 2.25 -1.08
CA ASN A 147 -4.42 1.83 -1.80
C ASN A 147 -4.75 0.94 -3.03
N PRO A 148 -5.60 -0.10 -2.92
CA PRO A 148 -5.95 -0.92 -4.07
C PRO A 148 -6.62 -0.11 -5.19
N PHE A 149 -7.53 0.81 -4.87
CA PHE A 149 -8.20 1.63 -5.87
C PHE A 149 -7.26 2.61 -6.56
N ILE A 150 -6.43 3.31 -5.78
CA ILE A 150 -5.49 4.32 -6.29
C ILE A 150 -4.50 3.67 -7.25
N PHE A 151 -4.10 2.43 -6.96
CA PHE A 151 -3.11 1.71 -7.75
C PHE A 151 -3.72 0.95 -8.94
N TYR A 152 -4.79 0.18 -8.72
CA TYR A 152 -5.35 -0.72 -9.72
C TYR A 152 -5.95 0.02 -10.92
N LYS A 153 -6.58 1.18 -10.70
CA LYS A 153 -7.26 1.94 -11.75
C LYS A 153 -6.30 2.39 -12.88
N PRO A 154 -5.18 3.09 -12.62
CA PRO A 154 -4.22 3.42 -13.67
C PRO A 154 -3.53 2.18 -14.22
N LEU A 155 -3.14 1.23 -13.36
CA LEU A 155 -2.44 0.01 -13.77
C LEU A 155 -3.22 -0.78 -14.83
N LYS A 156 -4.55 -0.86 -14.70
CA LYS A 156 -5.39 -1.57 -15.67
C LYS A 156 -5.32 -0.96 -17.08
N VAL A 157 -5.22 0.36 -17.18
CA VAL A 157 -5.09 1.06 -18.47
C VAL A 157 -3.73 0.74 -19.10
N GLU A 158 -2.68 0.84 -18.30
CA GLU A 158 -1.30 0.54 -18.75
C GLU A 158 -1.14 -0.90 -19.20
N ILE A 159 -1.68 -1.87 -18.44
CA ILE A 159 -1.56 -3.29 -18.82
C ILE A 159 -2.31 -3.60 -20.10
N LYS A 160 -3.46 -2.95 -20.33
CA LYS A 160 -4.15 -3.10 -21.62
C LYS A 160 -3.25 -2.61 -22.76
N ALA A 161 -2.63 -1.45 -22.61
CA ALA A 161 -1.70 -0.90 -23.62
C ALA A 161 -0.48 -1.82 -23.84
N ILE A 162 0.14 -2.33 -22.77
CA ILE A 162 1.29 -3.25 -22.87
C ILE A 162 0.90 -4.52 -23.62
N ARG A 163 -0.26 -5.11 -23.34
CA ARG A 163 -0.76 -6.29 -24.05
C ARG A 163 -0.96 -6.03 -25.54
N GLU A 164 -1.49 -4.85 -25.88
CA GLU A 164 -1.73 -4.44 -27.28
C GLU A 164 -0.44 -4.12 -28.05
N GLN A 165 0.57 -3.57 -27.38
CA GLN A 165 1.83 -3.14 -28.02
C GLN A 165 2.90 -4.24 -28.07
N VAL A 166 3.04 -5.01 -27.00
CA VAL A 166 4.12 -5.98 -26.82
C VAL A 166 3.66 -7.41 -27.14
N GLY A 167 2.35 -7.68 -27.08
CA GLY A 167 1.79 -9.00 -27.37
C GLY A 167 1.95 -10.04 -26.25
N VAL A 168 2.32 -9.61 -25.04
CA VAL A 168 2.49 -10.48 -23.86
C VAL A 168 1.16 -10.85 -23.19
N ARG A 169 1.13 -12.00 -22.51
CA ARG A 169 -0.02 -12.43 -21.70
C ARG A 169 0.15 -12.00 -20.25
N LEU A 170 -0.36 -10.81 -19.96
CA LEU A 170 -0.35 -10.21 -18.62
C LEU A 170 -1.72 -10.23 -17.97
N VAL A 171 -1.74 -10.62 -16.69
CA VAL A 171 -2.96 -10.67 -15.86
C VAL A 171 -2.74 -9.97 -14.53
N THR A 172 -3.62 -9.04 -14.18
CA THR A 172 -3.68 -8.47 -12.82
C THR A 172 -4.58 -9.29 -11.91
N TYR A 173 -4.13 -9.54 -10.68
CA TYR A 173 -4.98 -10.03 -9.61
C TYR A 173 -4.65 -9.31 -8.30
N MET A 174 -5.59 -8.48 -7.83
CA MET A 174 -5.42 -7.65 -6.63
C MET A 174 -4.16 -6.76 -6.70
N GLU A 175 -3.09 -7.15 -6.00
CA GLU A 175 -1.82 -6.42 -5.87
C GLU A 175 -0.67 -7.15 -6.60
N PHE A 176 -0.99 -8.10 -7.47
CA PHE A 176 -0.02 -8.89 -8.23
C PHE A 176 -0.26 -8.75 -9.73
N LEU A 177 0.84 -8.74 -10.48
CA LEU A 177 0.84 -8.94 -11.92
C LEU A 177 1.45 -10.32 -12.22
N LEU A 178 0.78 -11.08 -13.07
CA LEU A 178 1.23 -12.37 -13.55
C LEU A 178 1.60 -12.21 -15.02
N LEU A 179 2.87 -12.43 -15.33
CA LEU A 179 3.33 -12.67 -16.70
C LEU A 179 3.23 -14.16 -16.97
N LEU A 180 2.51 -14.53 -18.04
CA LEU A 180 2.19 -15.91 -18.39
C LEU A 180 2.89 -16.30 -19.68
N GLU A 181 3.52 -17.47 -19.68
CA GLU A 181 4.20 -18.00 -20.86
C GLU A 181 4.11 -19.53 -20.92
N GLN A 182 4.10 -20.11 -22.12
CA GLN A 182 4.07 -21.57 -22.31
C GLN A 182 5.49 -22.16 -22.31
N ASP A 183 6.48 -21.39 -22.76
CA ASP A 183 7.89 -21.76 -22.66
C ASP A 183 8.54 -21.14 -21.42
N ARG A 184 9.02 -22.00 -20.52
CA ARG A 184 9.73 -21.57 -19.32
C ARG A 184 10.99 -20.76 -19.64
N ARG A 185 11.72 -21.08 -20.71
CA ARG A 185 12.95 -20.37 -21.06
C ARG A 185 12.67 -18.93 -21.48
N ALA A 186 11.65 -18.74 -22.32
CA ALA A 186 11.20 -17.41 -22.72
C ALA A 186 10.73 -16.60 -21.50
N LEU A 187 10.00 -17.23 -20.57
CA LEU A 187 9.61 -16.56 -19.33
C LEU A 187 10.81 -16.12 -18.48
N ASP A 188 11.83 -16.97 -18.38
CA ASP A 188 13.05 -16.65 -17.64
C ASP A 188 13.82 -15.48 -18.32
N GLU A 189 13.87 -15.42 -19.66
CA GLU A 189 14.47 -14.30 -20.40
C GLU A 189 13.69 -12.98 -20.21
N ASP A 190 12.36 -13.04 -20.23
CA ASP A 190 11.48 -11.87 -20.11
C ASP A 190 11.39 -11.29 -18.69
N THR A 191 12.01 -11.94 -17.69
CA THR A 191 11.83 -11.61 -16.26
C THR A 191 13.10 -11.28 -15.50
N VAL A 192 14.26 -11.27 -16.16
CA VAL A 192 15.59 -10.98 -15.58
C VAL A 192 16.02 -9.53 -15.84
#